data_AF-A0A2D5V0Y8-F1
#
_entry.id   AF-A0A2D5V0Y8-F1
#
_cell.length_a   1.000
_cell.length_b   1.000
_cell.length_c   1.000
_cell.angle_alpha   90.00
_cell.angle_beta   90.00
_cell.angle_gamma   90.00
#
_symmetry.space_group_name_H-M   'P 1'
#
loop_
_entity.id
_entity.type
_entity.pdbx_description
1 polymer ?
#
loop_
_entity_poly.entity_id
_entity_poly.type
_entity_poly.pdbx_seq_one_letter_code
_entity_poly.pdbx_strand_id
1 'polypeptide(L)'
;MVCVLDLGTFVGQVYKGGRDSLESMSFEITAKDGSARVGRLKTAHGWIETPFFMPVATRGTGKYLTPNDYKEIESPAIICNSYLLSCRPGIEIIEKAGGIHGFMNYSGVITTDCGGFQVSRKFHQQTTRRGIHFKDPFFCKNDFITPGHIMEIQNTIGADIVMGLDDMPLYGASLEEVQKSMENTHRWMAESKKAHKREGQLLFGICQGGFFQETREESAKVINSMGFDGNAIGGIAIGEPREDMYHAIKWALPHLDEDKPRYLMGVGSPVDVVECVSRGIDFFDSVYPTQSGRHNTLYTSKGKLYIDGAVYRDDLGPIDSSCGCHACKNYSRAYIHHLIKIKEPMAKRLKSIHNLFFMRELMDGIRKAIREGRLSAFKKEIVKRFGDGKGRLK
;
A
#
# COMPACT_ATOMS: atom_id res chain seq x y z
N MET A 1 24.24 51.74 -1.59
CA MET A 1 22.90 51.90 -2.20
C MET A 1 22.79 50.83 -3.26
N VAL A 2 22.32 49.64 -2.87
CA VAL A 2 22.30 48.43 -3.71
C VAL A 2 20.83 48.12 -3.96
N CYS A 3 20.45 48.12 -5.23
CA CYS A 3 19.08 47.86 -5.68
C CYS A 3 18.61 46.48 -5.23
N VAL A 4 17.49 46.47 -4.52
CA VAL A 4 16.65 45.32 -4.23
C VAL A 4 15.92 44.98 -5.54
N LEU A 5 16.18 43.80 -6.11
CA LEU A 5 15.39 43.25 -7.20
C LEU A 5 14.35 42.29 -6.62
N ASP A 6 13.11 42.71 -6.84
CA ASP A 6 11.84 42.13 -6.44
C ASP A 6 11.61 40.79 -7.17
N LEU A 7 11.48 39.69 -6.42
CA LEU A 7 11.18 38.33 -6.90
C LEU A 7 9.69 37.99 -6.74
N GLY A 8 8.81 38.97 -6.94
CA GLY A 8 7.36 38.77 -6.99
C GLY A 8 6.81 39.02 -8.38
N THR A 9 6.49 37.95 -9.13
CA THR A 9 5.39 37.80 -10.12
C THR A 9 5.73 36.78 -11.20
N PHE A 10 5.49 35.50 -10.93
CA PHE A 10 5.34 34.49 -12.00
C PHE A 10 4.43 33.34 -11.54
N VAL A 11 3.22 33.66 -11.09
CA VAL A 11 2.15 32.65 -10.94
C VAL A 11 0.82 33.30 -11.32
N GLY A 12 0.47 33.25 -12.60
CA GLY A 12 -0.80 33.74 -13.10
C GLY A 12 -0.98 33.38 -14.57
N GLN A 13 -2.04 32.60 -14.84
CA GLN A 13 -2.54 32.16 -16.15
C GLN A 13 -1.78 30.99 -16.81
N VAL A 14 -2.39 29.80 -16.82
CA VAL A 14 -3.19 29.26 -17.94
C VAL A 14 -3.54 27.82 -17.56
N TYR A 15 -4.85 27.52 -17.46
CA TYR A 15 -5.54 26.25 -17.82
C TYR A 15 -6.93 26.28 -17.15
N LYS A 16 -7.84 27.08 -17.72
CA LYS A 16 -9.29 26.86 -17.60
C LYS A 16 -9.76 26.31 -18.94
N GLY A 17 -9.62 24.99 -19.09
CA GLY A 17 -10.30 24.22 -20.12
C GLY A 17 -11.32 23.33 -19.43
N GLY A 18 -12.61 23.61 -19.65
CA GLY A 18 -13.71 22.93 -18.98
C GLY A 18 -13.79 21.45 -19.33
N ARG A 19 -14.00 20.62 -18.30
CA ARG A 19 -14.75 19.37 -18.40
C ARG A 19 -15.92 19.50 -17.43
N ASP A 20 -17.02 20.09 -17.89
CA ASP A 20 -18.31 19.88 -17.23
C ASP A 20 -18.91 18.60 -17.79
N SER A 21 -18.88 17.53 -17.00
CA SER A 21 -19.97 16.58 -16.87
C SER A 21 -19.67 15.66 -15.68
N LEU A 22 -20.72 15.31 -14.95
CA LEU A 22 -20.72 14.53 -13.70
C LEU A 22 -20.20 13.07 -13.84
N GLU A 23 -19.34 12.78 -14.81
CA GLU A 23 -18.67 11.48 -15.02
C GLU A 23 -17.24 11.41 -14.42
N SER A 24 -16.75 12.50 -13.81
CA SER A 24 -15.30 12.69 -13.56
C SER A 24 -14.76 12.31 -12.19
N MET A 25 -15.59 11.82 -11.25
CA MET A 25 -15.09 11.46 -9.91
C MET A 25 -14.81 9.97 -9.81
N SER A 26 -13.52 9.62 -9.69
CA SER A 26 -13.09 8.25 -9.43
C SER A 26 -13.44 7.79 -8.02
N PHE A 27 -13.78 8.68 -7.08
CA PHE A 27 -14.05 8.35 -5.68
C PHE A 27 -15.31 9.03 -5.14
N GLU A 28 -16.16 8.26 -4.47
CA GLU A 28 -17.39 8.73 -3.82
C GLU A 28 -17.39 8.32 -2.35
N ILE A 29 -17.65 9.24 -1.41
CA ILE A 29 -17.85 8.90 0.01
C ILE A 29 -19.33 8.60 0.26
N THR A 30 -19.60 7.43 0.83
CA THR A 30 -20.97 6.92 1.09
C THR A 30 -21.34 6.91 2.58
N ALA A 31 -20.37 6.88 3.49
CA ALA A 31 -20.61 7.01 4.93
C ALA A 31 -19.39 7.58 5.67
N LYS A 32 -19.60 8.17 6.85
CA LYS A 32 -18.54 8.68 7.73
C LYS A 32 -18.83 8.36 9.20
N ASP A 33 -17.76 8.20 9.97
CA ASP A 33 -17.76 8.16 11.45
C ASP A 33 -16.51 8.89 11.94
N GLY A 34 -16.68 10.16 12.36
CA GLY A 34 -15.56 11.07 12.58
C GLY A 34 -14.76 11.31 11.29
N SER A 35 -13.44 11.12 11.35
CA SER A 35 -12.55 11.22 10.18
C SER A 35 -12.57 9.97 9.29
N ALA A 36 -13.12 8.85 9.77
CA ALA A 36 -13.18 7.61 9.00
C ALA A 36 -14.27 7.68 7.94
N ARG A 37 -14.02 7.06 6.79
CA ARG A 37 -14.89 7.16 5.62
C ARG A 37 -15.08 5.80 4.99
N VAL A 38 -16.30 5.52 4.54
CA VAL A 38 -16.57 4.46 3.57
C VAL A 38 -16.79 5.13 2.23
N GLY A 39 -16.10 4.68 1.21
CA GLY A 39 -16.26 5.19 -0.14
C GLY A 39 -16.25 4.12 -1.21
N ARG A 40 -16.36 4.55 -2.46
CA ARG A 40 -16.33 3.70 -3.66
C ARG A 40 -15.34 4.30 -4.64
N LEU A 41 -14.31 3.52 -5.00
CA LEU A 41 -13.28 3.86 -5.98
C LEU A 41 -13.58 3.16 -7.30
N LYS A 42 -13.75 3.92 -8.38
CA LYS A 42 -13.90 3.44 -9.75
C LYS A 42 -12.54 3.21 -10.38
N THR A 43 -12.30 2.01 -10.88
CA THR A 43 -11.09 1.62 -11.61
C THR A 43 -11.46 1.08 -13.00
N ALA A 44 -10.47 0.81 -13.85
CA ALA A 44 -10.71 0.18 -15.15
C ALA A 44 -11.34 -1.22 -15.02
N HIS A 45 -11.02 -1.95 -13.95
CA HIS A 45 -11.55 -3.29 -13.67
C HIS A 45 -12.66 -3.33 -12.61
N GLY A 46 -13.34 -2.20 -12.39
CA GLY A 46 -14.58 -2.15 -11.61
C GLY A 46 -14.51 -1.26 -10.37
N TRP A 47 -15.53 -1.38 -9.52
CA TRP A 47 -15.68 -0.59 -8.30
C TRP A 47 -15.13 -1.33 -7.08
N ILE A 48 -14.40 -0.61 -6.22
CA ILE A 48 -13.92 -1.10 -4.94
C ILE A 48 -14.51 -0.27 -3.81
N GLU A 49 -14.99 -0.90 -2.74
CA GLU A 49 -15.34 -0.19 -1.52
C GLU A 49 -14.11 0.09 -0.65
N THR A 50 -14.03 1.28 -0.06
CA THR A 50 -13.04 1.65 0.95
C THR A 50 -13.64 1.66 2.36
N PRO A 51 -12.88 1.36 3.43
CA PRO A 51 -11.50 0.90 3.35
C PRO A 51 -11.29 -0.54 2.90
N PHE A 52 -10.13 -0.78 2.26
CA PHE A 52 -9.68 -2.11 1.82
C PHE A 52 -8.17 -2.32 2.05
N PHE A 53 -7.74 -3.58 1.97
CA PHE A 53 -6.35 -4.00 2.12
C PHE A 53 -5.87 -4.70 0.85
N MET A 54 -4.66 -4.35 0.38
CA MET A 54 -4.02 -4.95 -0.79
C MET A 54 -2.96 -5.98 -0.36
N PRO A 55 -3.15 -7.27 -0.67
CA PRO A 55 -2.07 -8.24 -0.61
C PRO A 55 -0.95 -7.88 -1.57
N VAL A 56 0.30 -8.00 -1.10
CA VAL A 56 1.49 -7.78 -1.93
C VAL A 56 1.81 -9.02 -2.77
N ALA A 57 1.71 -8.88 -4.07
CA ALA A 57 2.03 -9.85 -5.12
C ALA A 57 3.27 -9.41 -5.91
N THR A 58 4.37 -9.11 -5.22
CA THR A 58 5.57 -8.39 -5.68
C THR A 58 5.95 -8.59 -7.16
N ARG A 59 5.92 -9.81 -7.70
CA ARG A 59 6.30 -10.13 -9.09
C ARG A 59 5.17 -10.83 -9.85
N GLY A 60 3.96 -10.32 -9.72
CA GLY A 60 2.74 -10.95 -10.23
C GLY A 60 2.29 -12.18 -9.44
N THR A 61 2.84 -12.39 -8.24
CA THR A 61 2.46 -13.47 -7.33
C THR A 61 2.96 -13.17 -5.92
N GLY A 62 2.14 -13.47 -4.92
CA GLY A 62 2.55 -13.52 -3.52
C GLY A 62 3.28 -14.82 -3.22
N LYS A 63 4.16 -14.82 -2.20
CA LYS A 63 4.91 -16.04 -1.84
C LYS A 63 3.94 -17.20 -1.52
N TYR A 64 4.00 -18.26 -2.33
CA TYR A 64 3.16 -19.47 -2.24
C TYR A 64 1.67 -19.28 -2.59
N LEU A 65 1.31 -18.16 -3.22
CA LEU A 65 -0.06 -17.82 -3.59
C LEU A 65 -0.21 -17.78 -5.12
N THR A 66 -1.44 -18.04 -5.56
CA THR A 66 -1.88 -18.01 -6.95
C THR A 66 -2.94 -16.92 -7.12
N PRO A 67 -3.19 -16.44 -8.35
CA PRO A 67 -4.31 -15.55 -8.66
C PRO A 67 -5.66 -16.04 -8.12
N ASN A 68 -5.90 -17.36 -8.19
CA ASN A 68 -7.16 -17.96 -7.72
C ASN A 68 -7.32 -17.82 -6.20
N ASP A 69 -6.23 -17.81 -5.43
CA ASP A 69 -6.33 -17.59 -3.98
C ASP A 69 -6.85 -16.19 -3.66
N TYR A 70 -6.41 -15.17 -4.40
CA TYR A 70 -6.93 -13.81 -4.22
C TYR A 70 -8.41 -13.70 -4.60
N LYS A 71 -8.82 -14.45 -5.63
CA LYS A 71 -10.23 -14.55 -6.03
C LYS A 71 -11.07 -15.24 -4.96
N GLU A 72 -10.63 -16.37 -4.41
CA GLU A 72 -11.32 -17.07 -3.33
C GLU A 72 -11.37 -16.26 -2.02
N ILE A 73 -10.35 -15.45 -1.76
CA ILE A 73 -10.33 -14.51 -0.63
C ILE A 73 -11.30 -13.34 -0.86
N GLU A 74 -11.68 -13.08 -2.11
CA GLU A 74 -12.41 -11.89 -2.56
C GLU A 74 -11.60 -10.61 -2.28
N SER A 75 -10.29 -10.66 -2.56
CA SER A 75 -9.41 -9.50 -2.41
C SER A 75 -9.85 -8.38 -3.36
N PRO A 76 -10.17 -7.17 -2.85
CA PRO A 76 -10.67 -6.11 -3.74
C PRO A 76 -9.62 -5.59 -4.73
N ALA A 77 -8.35 -5.58 -4.31
CA ALA A 77 -7.20 -5.29 -5.16
C ALA A 77 -5.98 -6.06 -4.66
N ILE A 78 -4.92 -6.10 -5.47
CA ILE A 78 -3.57 -6.56 -5.10
C ILE A 78 -2.55 -5.53 -5.55
N ILE A 79 -1.35 -5.55 -4.98
CA ILE A 79 -0.24 -4.68 -5.41
C ILE A 79 0.96 -5.48 -5.92
N CYS A 80 1.48 -5.06 -7.07
CA CYS A 80 2.68 -5.60 -7.71
C CYS A 80 3.79 -4.55 -7.75
N ASN A 81 5.04 -4.96 -7.92
CA ASN A 81 6.14 -4.02 -8.10
C ASN A 81 6.48 -3.90 -9.59
N SER A 82 6.26 -2.71 -10.15
CA SER A 82 6.43 -2.46 -11.59
C SER A 82 7.87 -2.63 -12.04
N TYR A 83 8.83 -2.11 -11.26
CA TYR A 83 10.25 -2.21 -11.59
C TYR A 83 10.74 -3.67 -11.56
N LEU A 84 10.39 -4.46 -10.54
CA LEU A 84 10.82 -5.86 -10.50
C LEU A 84 10.23 -6.69 -11.66
N LEU A 85 9.00 -6.37 -12.06
CA LEU A 85 8.35 -6.97 -13.22
C LEU A 85 9.04 -6.59 -14.54
N SER A 86 9.48 -5.34 -14.69
CA SER A 86 10.23 -4.89 -15.88
C SER A 86 11.62 -5.51 -15.96
N CYS A 87 12.25 -5.85 -14.84
CA CYS A 87 13.53 -6.57 -14.84
C CYS A 87 13.36 -8.05 -15.16
N ARG A 88 12.35 -8.69 -14.60
CA ARG A 88 12.06 -10.11 -14.83
C ARG A 88 10.56 -10.39 -14.62
N PRO A 89 9.83 -10.85 -15.66
CA PRO A 89 10.32 -11.46 -16.89
C PRO A 89 10.86 -10.51 -17.97
N GLY A 90 10.72 -9.18 -17.80
CA GLY A 90 10.95 -8.21 -18.86
C GLY A 90 9.64 -7.57 -19.29
N ILE A 91 9.66 -6.27 -19.59
CA ILE A 91 8.44 -5.54 -19.95
C ILE A 91 7.81 -6.05 -21.26
N GLU A 92 8.65 -6.52 -22.19
CA GLU A 92 8.22 -7.03 -23.49
C GLU A 92 7.41 -8.33 -23.37
N ILE A 93 7.70 -9.15 -22.35
CA ILE A 93 6.93 -10.37 -22.08
C ILE A 93 5.56 -10.02 -21.50
N ILE A 94 5.50 -9.02 -20.62
CA ILE A 94 4.25 -8.55 -20.03
C ILE A 94 3.37 -7.92 -21.11
N GLU A 95 3.95 -7.12 -22.00
CA GLU A 95 3.25 -6.53 -23.15
C GLU A 95 2.68 -7.62 -24.08
N LYS A 96 3.49 -8.61 -24.46
CA LYS A 96 3.05 -9.75 -25.29
C LYS A 96 1.93 -10.57 -24.65
N ALA A 97 1.87 -10.61 -23.32
CA ALA A 97 0.80 -11.26 -22.57
C ALA A 97 -0.48 -10.41 -22.46
N GLY A 98 -0.52 -9.23 -23.07
CA GLY A 98 -1.66 -8.31 -23.02
C GLY A 98 -1.71 -7.45 -21.75
N GLY A 99 -0.56 -7.23 -21.11
CA GLY A 99 -0.45 -6.52 -19.83
C GLY A 99 -0.47 -7.46 -18.62
N ILE A 100 -0.41 -6.88 -17.42
CA ILE A 100 -0.21 -7.62 -16.18
C ILE A 100 -1.39 -8.54 -15.82
N HIS A 101 -2.62 -8.12 -16.13
CA HIS A 101 -3.83 -8.93 -15.90
C HIS A 101 -3.79 -10.21 -16.74
N GLY A 102 -3.45 -10.12 -18.02
CA GLY A 102 -3.29 -11.26 -18.91
C GLY A 102 -2.11 -12.14 -18.51
N PHE A 103 -0.97 -11.54 -18.16
CA PHE A 103 0.22 -12.27 -17.68
C PHE A 103 -0.05 -13.08 -16.40
N MET A 104 -0.80 -12.50 -15.46
CA MET A 104 -1.15 -13.16 -14.21
C MET A 104 -2.38 -14.06 -14.32
N ASN A 105 -3.17 -13.95 -15.37
CA ASN A 105 -4.54 -14.48 -15.41
C ASN A 105 -5.35 -14.03 -14.17
N TYR A 106 -5.35 -12.72 -13.91
CA TYR A 106 -6.08 -12.10 -12.80
C TYR A 106 -6.95 -10.97 -13.34
N SER A 107 -8.26 -11.07 -13.11
CA SER A 107 -9.25 -10.12 -13.61
C SER A 107 -9.69 -9.07 -12.58
N GLY A 108 -9.11 -9.08 -11.39
CA GLY A 108 -9.38 -8.08 -10.35
C GLY A 108 -8.47 -6.86 -10.49
N VAL A 109 -8.65 -5.88 -9.61
CA VAL A 109 -7.89 -4.64 -9.64
C VAL A 109 -6.44 -4.87 -9.24
N ILE A 110 -5.51 -4.30 -10.01
CA ILE A 110 -4.07 -4.35 -9.75
C ILE A 110 -3.54 -2.93 -9.55
N THR A 111 -2.83 -2.73 -8.45
CA THR A 111 -2.01 -1.55 -8.19
C THR A 111 -0.55 -1.87 -8.49
N THR A 112 0.24 -0.90 -8.95
CA THR A 112 1.70 -1.02 -8.98
C THR A 112 2.42 0.08 -8.22
N ASP A 113 3.45 -0.34 -7.48
CA ASP A 113 4.45 0.54 -6.88
C ASP A 113 5.77 0.49 -7.65
N CYS A 114 6.70 1.37 -7.27
CA CYS A 114 8.07 1.35 -7.75
C CYS A 114 9.11 1.59 -6.63
N GLY A 115 8.74 1.46 -5.35
CA GLY A 115 9.55 2.00 -4.24
C GLY A 115 10.36 0.97 -3.44
N GLY A 116 9.92 -0.29 -3.37
CA GLY A 116 10.50 -1.27 -2.44
C GLY A 116 12.01 -1.55 -2.60
N PHE A 117 12.61 -1.29 -3.78
CA PHE A 117 14.05 -1.44 -3.99
C PHE A 117 14.87 -0.29 -3.39
N GLN A 118 14.28 0.89 -3.19
CA GLN A 118 14.99 2.10 -2.78
C GLN A 118 15.55 1.98 -1.36
N VAL A 119 14.85 1.29 -0.45
CA VAL A 119 15.31 1.04 0.92
C VAL A 119 16.41 -0.01 1.02
N SER A 120 16.57 -0.83 -0.02
CA SER A 120 17.52 -1.92 0.04
C SER A 120 18.91 -1.39 -0.26
N ARG A 121 19.75 -1.26 0.80
CA ARG A 121 21.18 -0.92 0.66
C ARG A 121 21.95 -1.89 -0.26
N LYS A 122 21.40 -3.07 -0.54
CA LYS A 122 21.99 -4.04 -1.47
C LYS A 122 21.85 -3.59 -2.93
N PHE A 123 20.73 -2.94 -3.27
CA PHE A 123 20.38 -2.58 -4.64
C PHE A 123 20.53 -1.09 -4.90
N HIS A 124 20.13 -0.25 -3.95
CA HIS A 124 20.33 1.20 -4.03
C HIS A 124 21.83 1.54 -4.16
N GLN A 125 22.19 2.41 -5.11
CA GLN A 125 23.56 2.91 -5.25
C GLN A 125 23.61 4.42 -4.97
N GLN A 126 22.80 5.21 -5.66
CA GLN A 126 22.81 6.66 -5.52
C GLN A 126 21.51 7.30 -6.00
N THR A 127 20.91 8.17 -5.19
CA THR A 127 19.89 9.14 -5.64
C THR A 127 20.57 10.38 -6.23
N THR A 128 20.15 10.78 -7.43
CA THR A 128 20.57 12.03 -8.09
C THR A 128 19.37 12.95 -8.25
N ARG A 129 19.55 14.17 -8.76
CA ARG A 129 18.43 15.06 -9.09
C ARG A 129 17.48 14.46 -10.15
N ARG A 130 17.99 13.62 -11.07
CA ARG A 130 17.28 13.10 -12.25
C ARG A 130 16.60 11.75 -12.04
N GLY A 131 17.00 11.01 -11.01
CA GLY A 131 16.58 9.63 -10.82
C GLY A 131 17.53 8.86 -9.91
N ILE A 132 17.36 7.55 -9.89
CA ILE A 132 18.06 6.65 -8.97
C ILE A 132 18.93 5.68 -9.75
N HIS A 133 20.21 5.61 -9.38
CA HIS A 133 21.10 4.53 -9.76
C HIS A 133 20.94 3.35 -8.80
N PHE A 134 20.79 2.15 -9.34
CA PHE A 134 20.68 0.92 -8.57
C PHE A 134 21.37 -0.25 -9.31
N LYS A 135 21.51 -1.34 -8.59
CA LYS A 135 21.86 -2.65 -9.13
C LYS A 135 20.61 -3.48 -9.28
N ASP A 136 20.34 -3.91 -10.50
CA ASP A 136 19.25 -4.83 -10.81
C ASP A 136 19.32 -6.06 -9.89
N PRO A 137 18.23 -6.44 -9.21
CA PRO A 137 18.26 -7.48 -8.19
C PRO A 137 18.46 -8.90 -8.72
N PHE A 138 18.42 -9.11 -10.04
CA PHE A 138 18.51 -10.43 -10.66
C PHE A 138 19.90 -10.72 -11.26
N PHE A 139 20.47 -9.73 -11.94
CA PHE A 139 21.72 -9.82 -12.70
C PHE A 139 22.82 -8.94 -12.10
N CYS A 140 22.52 -8.15 -11.07
CA CYS A 140 23.45 -7.23 -10.41
C CYS A 140 24.09 -6.21 -11.36
N LYS A 141 23.42 -5.89 -12.47
CA LYS A 141 23.85 -4.86 -13.43
C LYS A 141 23.48 -3.48 -12.94
N ASN A 142 24.33 -2.49 -13.21
CA ASN A 142 24.00 -1.11 -12.94
C ASN A 142 22.90 -0.65 -13.90
N ASP A 143 21.93 0.06 -13.35
CA ASP A 143 20.77 0.55 -14.09
C ASP A 143 20.29 1.88 -13.46
N PHE A 144 19.49 2.64 -14.19
CA PHE A 144 19.09 4.01 -13.87
C PHE A 144 17.62 4.26 -14.19
N ILE A 145 16.84 4.52 -13.15
CA ILE A 145 15.40 4.78 -13.25
C ILE A 145 15.19 6.27 -13.11
N THR A 146 14.44 6.81 -14.06
CA THR A 146 13.92 8.17 -14.03
C THR A 146 12.39 8.12 -13.85
N PRO A 147 11.77 9.25 -13.46
CA PRO A 147 10.31 9.34 -13.41
C PRO A 147 9.62 9.00 -14.74
N GLY A 148 10.21 9.43 -15.87
CA GLY A 148 9.69 9.10 -17.20
C GLY A 148 9.75 7.61 -17.51
N HIS A 149 10.90 6.97 -17.27
CA HIS A 149 11.10 5.55 -17.54
C HIS A 149 10.15 4.68 -16.70
N ILE A 150 9.96 4.97 -15.41
CA ILE A 150 9.03 4.17 -14.59
C ILE A 150 7.57 4.34 -15.03
N MET A 151 7.20 5.52 -15.56
CA MET A 151 5.88 5.74 -16.14
C MET A 151 5.69 4.97 -17.45
N GLU A 152 6.70 4.92 -18.32
CA GLU A 152 6.67 4.08 -19.52
C GLU A 152 6.43 2.61 -19.16
N ILE A 153 7.17 2.09 -18.18
CA ILE A 153 6.98 0.74 -17.64
C ILE A 153 5.53 0.55 -17.15
N GLN A 154 5.01 1.46 -16.33
CA GLN A 154 3.68 1.32 -15.75
C GLN A 154 2.53 1.48 -16.77
N ASN A 155 2.72 2.34 -17.78
CA ASN A 155 1.81 2.45 -18.92
C ASN A 155 1.73 1.12 -19.69
N THR A 156 2.86 0.43 -19.88
CA THR A 156 2.92 -0.87 -20.59
C THR A 156 2.42 -2.04 -19.74
N ILE A 157 2.76 -2.07 -18.44
CA ILE A 157 2.23 -3.07 -17.49
C ILE A 157 0.70 -3.03 -17.47
N GLY A 158 0.11 -1.82 -17.50
CA GLY A 158 -1.33 -1.65 -17.62
C GLY A 158 -2.11 -1.98 -16.34
N ALA A 159 -1.53 -1.72 -15.17
CA ALA A 159 -2.23 -1.78 -13.89
C ALA A 159 -3.37 -0.74 -13.81
N ASP A 160 -4.30 -0.90 -12.86
CA ASP A 160 -5.42 0.03 -12.63
C ASP A 160 -4.99 1.29 -11.90
N ILE A 161 -4.09 1.14 -10.92
CA ILE A 161 -3.60 2.21 -10.06
C ILE A 161 -2.07 2.20 -10.10
N VAL A 162 -1.45 3.34 -10.37
CA VAL A 162 0.01 3.47 -10.48
C VAL A 162 0.54 4.59 -9.60
N MET A 163 1.79 4.45 -9.21
CA MET A 163 2.51 5.40 -8.34
C MET A 163 3.67 6.04 -9.10
N GLY A 164 3.85 7.35 -8.99
CA GLY A 164 5.05 8.04 -9.48
C GLY A 164 6.33 7.58 -8.78
N LEU A 165 7.50 7.88 -9.36
CA LEU A 165 8.77 7.72 -8.65
C LEU A 165 8.88 8.77 -7.54
N ASP A 166 9.19 8.35 -6.33
CA ASP A 166 9.52 9.20 -5.20
C ASP A 166 10.94 8.95 -4.71
N ASP A 167 11.48 9.89 -3.93
CA ASP A 167 12.73 9.74 -3.20
C ASP A 167 12.37 9.56 -1.72
N MET A 168 12.75 8.42 -1.15
CA MET A 168 12.30 8.03 0.18
C MET A 168 13.45 8.05 1.20
N PRO A 169 13.47 9.03 2.13
CA PRO A 169 14.49 9.08 3.16
C PRO A 169 14.26 7.96 4.20
N LEU A 170 15.34 7.45 4.79
CA LEU A 170 15.25 6.46 5.88
C LEU A 170 14.80 7.11 7.19
N TYR A 171 14.22 6.31 8.09
CA TYR A 171 13.96 6.77 9.46
C TYR A 171 15.28 7.19 10.14
N GLY A 172 15.26 8.34 10.82
CA GLY A 172 16.44 8.95 11.43
C GLY A 172 17.30 9.82 10.51
N ALA A 173 16.90 10.02 9.25
CA ALA A 173 17.52 11.02 8.39
C ALA A 173 17.38 12.44 8.98
N SER A 174 18.39 13.27 8.74
CA SER A 174 18.39 14.67 9.13
C SER A 174 17.31 15.47 8.40
N LEU A 175 16.93 16.63 8.94
CA LEU A 175 15.96 17.52 8.31
C LEU A 175 16.40 17.94 6.88
N GLU A 176 17.69 18.24 6.69
CA GLU A 176 18.25 18.60 5.38
C GLU A 176 18.10 17.45 4.36
N GLU A 177 18.42 16.21 4.77
CA GLU A 177 18.23 15.03 3.90
C GLU A 177 16.76 14.82 3.55
N VAL A 178 15.86 15.01 4.52
CA VAL A 178 14.41 14.89 4.29
C VAL A 178 13.89 15.98 3.36
N GLN A 179 14.33 17.23 3.52
CA GLN A 179 13.96 18.35 2.65
C GLN A 179 14.40 18.09 1.21
N LYS A 180 15.66 17.68 1.01
CA LYS A 180 16.18 17.32 -0.31
C LYS A 180 15.39 16.19 -0.97
N SER A 181 15.04 15.17 -0.19
CA SER A 181 14.27 14.01 -0.66
C SER A 181 12.82 14.38 -1.02
N MET A 182 12.21 15.25 -0.21
CA MET A 182 10.90 15.83 -0.50
C MET A 182 10.90 16.65 -1.80
N GLU A 183 11.88 17.54 -1.99
CA GLU A 183 12.02 18.34 -3.22
C GLU A 183 12.24 17.48 -4.46
N ASN A 184 13.03 16.39 -4.33
CA ASN A 184 13.20 15.40 -5.38
C ASN A 184 11.85 14.74 -5.72
N THR A 185 11.11 14.31 -4.70
CA THR A 185 9.77 13.71 -4.86
C THR A 185 8.82 14.65 -5.58
N HIS A 186 8.75 15.93 -5.20
CA HIS A 186 7.86 16.90 -5.88
C HIS A 186 8.19 17.05 -7.36
N ARG A 187 9.48 17.18 -7.69
CA ARG A 187 9.92 17.29 -9.08
C ARG A 187 9.61 16.02 -9.86
N TRP A 188 9.90 14.87 -9.30
CA TRP A 188 9.68 13.57 -9.94
C TRP A 188 8.21 13.23 -10.11
N MET A 189 7.35 13.64 -9.18
CA MET A 189 5.89 13.51 -9.31
C MET A 189 5.36 14.39 -10.44
N ALA A 190 5.84 15.63 -10.58
CA ALA A 190 5.48 16.50 -11.70
C ALA A 190 5.94 15.92 -13.06
N GLU A 191 7.13 15.32 -13.12
CA GLU A 191 7.62 14.62 -14.31
C GLU A 191 6.81 13.36 -14.62
N SER A 192 6.48 12.57 -13.58
CA SER A 192 5.65 11.36 -13.70
C SER A 192 4.27 11.70 -14.27
N LYS A 193 3.64 12.76 -13.76
CA LYS A 193 2.34 13.23 -14.27
C LYS A 193 2.38 13.63 -15.74
N LYS A 194 3.49 14.19 -16.23
CA LYS A 194 3.66 14.52 -17.65
C LYS A 194 3.85 13.27 -18.51
N ALA A 195 4.55 12.26 -18.00
CA ALA A 195 4.90 11.02 -18.70
C ALA A 195 3.79 9.95 -18.65
N HIS A 196 2.84 10.05 -17.72
CA HIS A 196 1.67 9.20 -17.67
C HIS A 196 0.74 9.51 -18.86
N LYS A 197 0.40 8.47 -19.64
CA LYS A 197 -0.35 8.61 -20.90
C LYS A 197 -1.50 7.60 -21.04
N ARG A 198 -1.57 6.60 -20.18
CA ARG A 198 -2.56 5.52 -20.29
C ARG A 198 -3.93 5.97 -19.77
N GLU A 199 -4.93 5.97 -20.64
CA GLU A 199 -6.32 6.23 -20.26
C GLU A 199 -6.87 5.11 -19.35
N GLY A 200 -7.74 5.48 -18.41
CA GLY A 200 -8.37 4.55 -17.47
C GLY A 200 -7.47 4.04 -16.32
N GLN A 201 -6.18 4.34 -16.35
CA GLN A 201 -5.24 4.03 -15.27
C GLN A 201 -5.11 5.24 -14.33
N LEU A 202 -5.40 5.06 -13.05
CA LEU A 202 -5.33 6.11 -12.03
C LEU A 202 -3.88 6.36 -11.61
N LEU A 203 -3.45 7.61 -11.55
CA LEU A 203 -2.13 8.01 -11.05
C LEU A 203 -2.28 8.70 -9.70
N PHE A 204 -1.63 8.12 -8.69
CA PHE A 204 -1.59 8.68 -7.35
C PHE A 204 -0.25 9.38 -7.08
N GLY A 205 -0.31 10.54 -6.41
CA GLY A 205 0.87 11.25 -5.92
C GLY A 205 1.31 10.71 -4.56
N ILE A 206 2.62 10.72 -4.28
CA ILE A 206 3.16 10.27 -2.99
C ILE A 206 3.65 11.46 -2.18
N CYS A 207 3.07 11.66 -1.02
CA CYS A 207 3.53 12.61 -0.02
C CYS A 207 4.69 11.95 0.73
N GLN A 208 5.90 12.49 0.54
CA GLN A 208 7.08 12.24 1.38
C GLN A 208 7.21 13.34 2.46
N GLY A 209 8.34 13.41 3.17
CA GLY A 209 8.58 14.45 4.18
C GLY A 209 9.05 13.93 5.54
N GLY A 210 9.45 12.66 5.63
CA GLY A 210 10.05 12.10 6.84
C GLY A 210 9.13 12.21 8.07
N PHE A 211 9.73 12.46 9.23
CA PHE A 211 9.05 12.54 10.53
C PHE A 211 9.15 13.94 11.15
N PHE A 212 9.15 14.96 10.29
CA PHE A 212 9.10 16.37 10.68
C PHE A 212 7.78 16.98 10.21
N GLN A 213 7.15 17.77 11.08
CA GLN A 213 5.84 18.37 10.80
C GLN A 213 5.88 19.26 9.57
N GLU A 214 6.83 20.20 9.51
CA GLU A 214 6.93 21.21 8.44
C GLU A 214 7.03 20.57 7.06
N THR A 215 7.96 19.63 6.88
CA THR A 215 8.16 18.95 5.59
C THR A 215 6.98 18.05 5.24
N ARG A 216 6.31 17.43 6.22
CA ARG A 216 5.10 16.63 5.93
C ARG A 216 3.94 17.49 5.47
N GLU A 217 3.71 18.61 6.12
CA GLU A 217 2.65 19.54 5.75
C GLU A 217 2.91 20.16 4.37
N GLU A 218 4.15 20.62 4.12
CA GLU A 218 4.56 21.18 2.84
C GLU A 218 4.36 20.16 1.72
N SER A 219 4.86 18.94 1.91
CA SER A 219 4.76 17.89 0.91
C SER A 219 3.33 17.53 0.58
N ALA A 220 2.47 17.40 1.59
CA ALA A 220 1.05 17.13 1.40
C ALA A 220 0.37 18.25 0.60
N LYS A 221 0.63 19.53 0.92
CA LYS A 221 0.09 20.69 0.17
C LYS A 221 0.53 20.65 -1.29
N VAL A 222 1.82 20.46 -1.55
CA VAL A 222 2.39 20.47 -2.90
C VAL A 222 1.83 19.31 -3.73
N ILE A 223 1.89 18.08 -3.23
CA ILE A 223 1.40 16.89 -3.95
C ILE A 223 -0.10 16.98 -4.23
N ASN A 224 -0.88 17.42 -3.25
CA ASN A 224 -2.33 17.57 -3.42
C ASN A 224 -2.67 18.60 -4.52
N SER A 225 -1.94 19.74 -4.56
CA SER A 225 -2.12 20.78 -5.59
C SER A 225 -1.80 20.31 -7.01
N MET A 226 -1.01 19.24 -7.17
CA MET A 226 -0.69 18.70 -8.49
C MET A 226 -1.88 18.01 -9.16
N GLY A 227 -2.98 17.72 -8.46
CA GLY A 227 -4.22 17.20 -9.04
C GLY A 227 -4.12 15.75 -9.51
N PHE A 228 -3.53 14.88 -8.70
CA PHE A 228 -3.56 13.42 -8.91
C PHE A 228 -4.95 12.83 -8.61
N ASP A 229 -5.19 11.60 -9.08
CA ASP A 229 -6.46 10.87 -8.85
C ASP A 229 -6.64 10.47 -7.38
N GLY A 230 -5.54 10.45 -6.62
CA GLY A 230 -5.53 10.37 -5.17
C GLY A 230 -4.15 10.59 -4.58
N ASN A 231 -4.06 10.54 -3.26
CA ASN A 231 -2.84 10.88 -2.52
C ASN A 231 -2.40 9.72 -1.64
N ALA A 232 -1.14 9.31 -1.77
CA ALA A 232 -0.49 8.37 -0.88
C ALA A 232 0.37 9.07 0.16
N ILE A 233 0.52 8.44 1.33
CA ILE A 233 1.48 8.80 2.36
C ILE A 233 2.55 7.70 2.38
N GLY A 234 3.73 8.04 1.83
CA GLY A 234 4.90 7.15 1.74
C GLY A 234 5.99 7.51 2.74
N GLY A 235 7.06 6.72 2.80
CA GLY A 235 8.19 6.97 3.73
C GLY A 235 7.87 6.73 5.20
N ILE A 236 6.86 5.91 5.46
CA ILE A 236 6.43 5.44 6.78
C ILE A 236 6.17 3.93 6.73
N ALA A 237 6.03 3.30 7.89
CA ALA A 237 6.09 1.86 8.12
C ALA A 237 7.43 1.22 7.67
N ILE A 238 8.53 1.94 7.85
CA ILE A 238 9.89 1.54 7.43
C ILE A 238 10.81 1.16 8.59
N GLY A 239 10.31 1.21 9.83
CA GLY A 239 11.02 0.77 11.05
C GLY A 239 10.91 1.72 12.23
N GLU A 240 10.19 2.83 12.07
CA GLU A 240 9.92 3.81 13.12
C GLU A 240 9.00 3.28 14.24
N PRO A 241 8.97 3.94 15.41
CA PRO A 241 7.92 3.76 16.40
C PRO A 241 6.52 4.09 15.85
N ARG A 242 5.49 3.37 16.34
CA ARG A 242 4.09 3.59 15.92
C ARG A 242 3.62 5.04 16.12
N GLU A 243 4.04 5.68 17.20
CA GLU A 243 3.64 7.07 17.49
C GLU A 243 4.19 8.06 16.45
N ASP A 244 5.42 7.86 15.97
CA ASP A 244 6.02 8.71 14.94
C ASP A 244 5.27 8.57 13.61
N MET A 245 4.90 7.33 13.25
CA MET A 245 4.03 7.06 12.10
C MET A 245 2.68 7.79 12.24
N TYR A 246 2.04 7.72 13.42
CA TYR A 246 0.76 8.39 13.67
C TYR A 246 0.87 9.92 13.63
N HIS A 247 1.98 10.49 14.07
CA HIS A 247 2.26 11.92 13.94
C HIS A 247 2.44 12.33 12.47
N ALA A 248 3.22 11.59 11.69
CA ALA A 248 3.41 11.85 10.27
C ALA A 248 2.07 11.83 9.49
N ILE A 249 1.20 10.87 9.78
CA ILE A 249 -0.15 10.78 9.21
C ILE A 249 -0.99 12.00 9.63
N LYS A 250 -0.96 12.35 10.93
CA LYS A 250 -1.71 13.49 11.48
C LYS A 250 -1.31 14.82 10.83
N TRP A 251 -0.03 15.02 10.52
CA TRP A 251 0.46 16.25 9.87
C TRP A 251 0.08 16.32 8.39
N ALA A 252 0.10 15.20 7.66
CA ALA A 252 -0.22 15.20 6.24
C ALA A 252 -1.72 15.36 5.95
N LEU A 253 -2.58 14.65 6.68
CA LEU A 253 -4.01 14.51 6.34
C LEU A 253 -4.81 15.82 6.20
N PRO A 254 -4.62 16.87 7.03
CA PRO A 254 -5.34 18.13 6.90
C PRO A 254 -5.10 18.86 5.58
N HIS A 255 -4.06 18.49 4.84
CA HIS A 255 -3.66 19.12 3.59
C HIS A 255 -3.99 18.28 2.35
N LEU A 256 -4.63 17.13 2.52
CA LEU A 256 -5.06 16.25 1.43
C LEU A 256 -6.56 16.39 1.22
N ASP A 257 -6.98 16.55 -0.04
CA ASP A 257 -8.38 16.71 -0.39
C ASP A 257 -9.23 15.57 0.17
N GLU A 258 -10.42 15.91 0.69
CA GLU A 258 -11.33 14.92 1.26
C GLU A 258 -12.13 14.17 0.19
N ASP A 259 -12.35 14.75 -0.98
CA ASP A 259 -13.01 14.08 -2.10
C ASP A 259 -12.07 13.11 -2.86
N LYS A 260 -10.82 12.98 -2.42
CA LYS A 260 -9.84 12.05 -2.99
C LYS A 260 -9.53 10.87 -2.07
N PRO A 261 -9.21 9.71 -2.67
CA PRO A 261 -8.80 8.55 -1.92
C PRO A 261 -7.40 8.73 -1.33
N ARG A 262 -7.20 8.22 -0.11
CA ARG A 262 -6.00 8.36 0.71
C ARG A 262 -5.38 6.99 0.98
N TYR A 263 -4.20 6.77 0.41
CA TYR A 263 -3.46 5.52 0.46
C TYR A 263 -2.35 5.59 1.51
N LEU A 264 -2.28 4.63 2.42
CA LEU A 264 -1.17 4.50 3.37
C LEU A 264 -0.30 3.29 3.02
N MET A 265 0.95 3.57 2.64
CA MET A 265 1.86 2.54 2.13
C MET A 265 2.50 1.74 3.28
N GLY A 266 2.52 0.42 3.17
CA GLY A 266 3.33 -0.48 4.03
C GLY A 266 2.71 -0.91 5.37
N VAL A 267 1.58 -0.34 5.80
CA VAL A 267 0.92 -0.68 7.07
C VAL A 267 0.01 -1.89 6.93
N GLY A 268 0.17 -2.90 7.80
CA GLY A 268 -0.65 -4.12 7.71
C GLY A 268 -0.97 -4.84 9.01
N SER A 269 -0.59 -4.30 10.17
CA SER A 269 -1.04 -4.90 11.44
C SER A 269 -2.53 -4.58 11.66
N PRO A 270 -3.34 -5.51 12.21
CA PRO A 270 -4.77 -5.26 12.43
C PRO A 270 -5.05 -4.02 13.30
N VAL A 271 -4.19 -3.76 14.28
CA VAL A 271 -4.32 -2.62 15.19
C VAL A 271 -4.04 -1.31 14.45
N ASP A 272 -2.90 -1.25 13.74
CA ASP A 272 -2.48 -0.03 13.05
C ASP A 272 -3.41 0.30 11.89
N VAL A 273 -3.94 -0.72 11.20
CA VAL A 273 -4.96 -0.54 10.15
C VAL A 273 -6.21 0.15 10.69
N VAL A 274 -6.79 -0.35 11.79
CA VAL A 274 -8.02 0.26 12.35
C VAL A 274 -7.74 1.66 12.91
N GLU A 275 -6.57 1.87 13.52
CA GLU A 275 -6.13 3.18 13.99
C GLU A 275 -6.04 4.18 12.82
N CYS A 276 -5.39 3.80 11.72
CA CYS A 276 -5.21 4.68 10.57
C CYS A 276 -6.52 4.94 9.81
N VAL A 277 -7.42 3.96 9.72
CA VAL A 277 -8.78 4.21 9.21
C VAL A 277 -9.49 5.24 10.09
N SER A 278 -9.39 5.14 11.42
CA SER A 278 -10.02 6.11 12.33
C SER A 278 -9.49 7.54 12.16
N ARG A 279 -8.36 7.71 11.47
CA ARG A 279 -7.76 9.00 11.11
C ARG A 279 -8.16 9.47 9.72
N GLY A 280 -8.75 8.61 8.88
CA GLY A 280 -9.24 8.95 7.54
C GLY A 280 -8.42 8.39 6.39
N ILE A 281 -7.65 7.32 6.61
CA ILE A 281 -7.01 6.53 5.54
C ILE A 281 -8.04 5.57 4.93
N ASP A 282 -8.00 5.42 3.60
CA ASP A 282 -8.93 4.59 2.86
C ASP A 282 -8.35 3.23 2.48
N PHE A 283 -7.08 3.10 2.15
CA PHE A 283 -6.56 1.77 1.82
C PHE A 283 -5.07 1.63 2.11
N PHE A 284 -4.65 0.37 2.10
CA PHE A 284 -3.38 -0.07 2.65
C PHE A 284 -2.80 -1.19 1.80
N ASP A 285 -1.50 -1.37 1.89
CA ASP A 285 -0.82 -2.57 1.43
C ASP A 285 0.20 -3.02 2.48
N SER A 286 0.42 -4.33 2.57
CA SER A 286 1.56 -4.82 3.34
C SER A 286 1.87 -6.29 3.07
N VAL A 287 3.15 -6.64 3.14
CA VAL A 287 3.58 -8.04 3.24
C VAL A 287 3.24 -8.66 4.59
N TYR A 288 2.95 -7.83 5.61
CA TYR A 288 2.85 -8.23 7.00
C TYR A 288 1.92 -9.43 7.25
N PRO A 289 0.66 -9.48 6.75
CA PRO A 289 -0.23 -10.61 7.02
C PRO A 289 0.31 -11.95 6.50
N THR A 290 0.88 -11.94 5.29
CA THR A 290 1.49 -13.15 4.72
C THR A 290 2.81 -13.48 5.41
N GLN A 291 3.61 -12.46 5.79
CA GLN A 291 4.87 -12.66 6.49
C GLN A 291 4.66 -13.25 7.88
N SER A 292 3.75 -12.69 8.68
CA SER A 292 3.42 -13.20 10.02
C SER A 292 2.85 -14.62 9.94
N GLY A 293 1.98 -14.91 8.96
CA GLY A 293 1.46 -16.25 8.72
C GLY A 293 2.56 -17.25 8.36
N ARG A 294 3.49 -16.89 7.48
CA ARG A 294 4.66 -17.73 7.18
C ARG A 294 5.52 -17.98 8.43
N HIS A 295 5.57 -17.04 9.36
CA HIS A 295 6.22 -17.16 10.69
C HIS A 295 5.26 -17.59 11.81
N ASN A 296 4.22 -18.36 11.47
CA ASN A 296 3.33 -19.09 12.40
C ASN A 296 2.39 -18.23 13.27
N THR A 297 2.33 -16.92 13.06
CA THR A 297 1.36 -16.05 13.75
C THR A 297 0.10 -15.89 12.88
N LEU A 298 -1.04 -16.36 13.39
CA LEU A 298 -2.34 -16.30 12.73
C LEU A 298 -3.29 -15.40 13.51
N TYR A 299 -4.17 -14.68 12.80
CA TYR A 299 -5.19 -13.84 13.43
C TYR A 299 -6.53 -14.57 13.43
N THR A 300 -7.19 -14.61 14.57
CA THR A 300 -8.47 -15.32 14.75
C THR A 300 -9.48 -14.44 15.49
N SER A 301 -10.74 -14.85 15.47
CA SER A 301 -11.84 -14.28 16.27
C SER A 301 -11.53 -14.21 17.76
N LYS A 302 -10.61 -15.04 18.26
CA LYS A 302 -10.20 -15.11 19.67
C LYS A 302 -8.86 -14.42 19.97
N GLY A 303 -8.17 -13.86 18.97
CA GLY A 303 -6.85 -13.26 19.15
C GLY A 303 -5.77 -13.87 18.26
N LYS A 304 -4.52 -13.57 18.59
CA LYS A 304 -3.35 -14.16 17.92
C LYS A 304 -3.24 -15.63 18.29
N LEU A 305 -3.02 -16.48 17.29
CA LEU A 305 -2.78 -17.91 17.42
C LEU A 305 -1.37 -18.24 16.90
N TYR A 306 -0.57 -18.94 17.72
CA TYR A 306 0.78 -19.39 17.38
C TYR A 306 0.78 -20.88 17.03
N ILE A 307 0.56 -21.20 15.75
CA ILE A 307 0.14 -22.54 15.30
C ILE A 307 1.24 -23.62 15.42
N ASP A 308 2.48 -23.23 15.69
CA ASP A 308 3.61 -24.13 15.90
C ASP A 308 3.76 -24.62 17.35
N GLY A 309 2.91 -24.11 18.25
CA GLY A 309 2.82 -24.55 19.64
C GLY A 309 2.39 -26.01 19.78
N ALA A 310 2.98 -26.72 20.75
CA ALA A 310 2.78 -28.16 20.94
C ALA A 310 1.32 -28.54 21.26
N VAL A 311 0.53 -27.62 21.81
CA VAL A 311 -0.91 -27.79 22.09
C VAL A 311 -1.73 -28.09 20.83
N TYR A 312 -1.23 -27.74 19.65
CA TYR A 312 -1.93 -27.97 18.39
C TYR A 312 -1.57 -29.29 17.72
N ARG A 313 -0.78 -30.16 18.36
CA ARG A 313 -0.29 -31.42 17.73
C ARG A 313 -1.43 -32.37 17.34
N ASP A 314 -2.43 -32.49 18.20
CA ASP A 314 -3.58 -33.40 18.11
C ASP A 314 -4.92 -32.64 18.02
N ASP A 315 -4.86 -31.31 17.85
CA ASP A 315 -6.02 -30.45 17.72
C ASP A 315 -6.65 -30.56 16.33
N LEU A 316 -7.74 -31.34 16.24
CA LEU A 316 -8.45 -31.59 14.98
C LEU A 316 -9.39 -30.44 14.55
N GLY A 317 -9.50 -29.37 15.34
CA GLY A 317 -10.29 -28.18 14.97
C GLY A 317 -9.61 -27.32 13.90
N PRO A 318 -10.36 -26.39 13.25
CA PRO A 318 -9.80 -25.44 12.29
C PRO A 318 -8.92 -24.39 12.97
N ILE A 319 -8.17 -23.59 12.20
CA ILE A 319 -7.42 -22.43 12.75
C ILE A 319 -8.37 -21.51 13.54
N ASP A 320 -9.52 -21.21 12.96
CA ASP A 320 -10.58 -20.40 13.55
C ASP A 320 -11.95 -20.93 13.12
N SER A 321 -12.81 -21.20 14.08
CA SER A 321 -14.15 -21.76 13.85
C SER A 321 -15.12 -20.76 13.19
N SER A 322 -14.84 -19.46 13.24
CA SER A 322 -15.66 -18.45 12.58
C SER A 322 -15.14 -18.04 11.20
N CYS A 323 -14.03 -18.61 10.72
CA CYS A 323 -13.38 -18.18 9.49
C CYS A 323 -13.82 -19.05 8.30
N GLY A 324 -14.28 -18.41 7.23
CA GLY A 324 -14.75 -19.06 6.01
C GLY A 324 -13.66 -19.38 4.97
N CYS A 325 -12.38 -19.18 5.28
CA CYS A 325 -11.29 -19.34 4.32
C CYS A 325 -11.03 -20.81 3.95
N HIS A 326 -10.34 -21.02 2.82
CA HIS A 326 -9.95 -22.35 2.35
C HIS A 326 -9.19 -23.17 3.41
N ALA A 327 -8.30 -22.53 4.19
CA ALA A 327 -7.54 -23.23 5.21
C ALA A 327 -8.43 -23.75 6.37
N CYS A 328 -9.34 -22.91 6.87
CA CYS A 328 -10.23 -23.28 7.98
C CYS A 328 -11.30 -24.29 7.59
N LYS A 329 -11.77 -24.28 6.34
CA LYS A 329 -12.79 -25.22 5.86
C LYS A 329 -12.27 -26.64 5.64
N ASN A 330 -10.99 -26.80 5.33
CA ASN A 330 -10.46 -28.07 4.80
C ASN A 330 -9.37 -28.71 5.67
N TYR A 331 -8.77 -27.98 6.60
CA TYR A 331 -7.59 -28.47 7.33
C TYR A 331 -7.68 -28.18 8.83
N SER A 332 -7.23 -29.15 9.62
CA SER A 332 -7.11 -29.00 11.07
C SER A 332 -5.82 -28.29 11.47
N ARG A 333 -5.80 -27.76 12.70
CA ARG A 333 -4.60 -27.22 13.34
C ARG A 333 -3.51 -28.29 13.47
N ALA A 334 -3.86 -29.52 13.81
CA ALA A 334 -2.97 -30.67 13.84
C ALA A 334 -2.26 -30.92 12.50
N TYR A 335 -3.00 -30.89 11.39
CA TYR A 335 -2.42 -31.07 10.06
C TYR A 335 -1.45 -29.94 9.72
N ILE A 336 -1.84 -28.68 9.93
CA ILE A 336 -0.98 -27.52 9.66
C ILE A 336 0.27 -27.56 10.55
N HIS A 337 0.11 -27.87 11.83
CA HIS A 337 1.21 -28.06 12.78
C HIS A 337 2.17 -29.15 12.29
N HIS A 338 1.66 -30.30 11.84
CA HIS A 338 2.46 -31.36 11.23
C HIS A 338 3.26 -30.87 10.02
N LEU A 339 2.61 -30.20 9.05
CA LEU A 339 3.27 -29.63 7.87
C LEU A 339 4.41 -28.67 8.24
N ILE A 340 4.25 -27.89 9.32
CA ILE A 340 5.32 -27.02 9.85
C ILE A 340 6.52 -27.87 10.32
N LYS A 341 6.29 -28.95 11.06
CA LYS A 341 7.37 -29.80 11.60
C LYS A 341 8.15 -30.51 10.50
N ILE A 342 7.47 -30.96 9.45
CA ILE A 342 8.12 -31.56 8.27
C ILE A 342 8.61 -30.52 7.24
N LYS A 343 8.47 -29.21 7.54
CA LYS A 343 8.95 -28.07 6.73
C LYS A 343 8.32 -27.98 5.33
N GLU A 344 7.08 -28.46 5.19
CA GLU A 344 6.35 -28.43 3.92
C GLU A 344 5.90 -26.99 3.54
N PRO A 345 6.19 -26.50 2.32
CA PRO A 345 5.77 -25.17 1.87
C PRO A 345 4.25 -24.95 1.92
N MET A 346 3.46 -26.03 1.82
CA MET A 346 1.99 -25.96 1.93
C MET A 346 1.53 -25.33 3.25
N ALA A 347 2.25 -25.53 4.35
CA ALA A 347 1.94 -24.87 5.62
C ALA A 347 2.00 -23.34 5.47
N LYS A 348 3.03 -22.82 4.77
CA LYS A 348 3.19 -21.38 4.51
C LYS A 348 2.07 -20.82 3.63
N ARG A 349 1.61 -21.60 2.65
CA ARG A 349 0.47 -21.26 1.78
C ARG A 349 -0.83 -21.13 2.58
N LEU A 350 -1.24 -22.18 3.30
CA LEU A 350 -2.49 -22.18 4.08
C LEU A 350 -2.55 -21.04 5.10
N LYS A 351 -1.45 -20.81 5.81
CA LYS A 351 -1.32 -19.72 6.78
C LYS A 351 -1.41 -18.32 6.14
N SER A 352 -0.88 -18.17 4.93
CA SER A 352 -0.98 -16.90 4.19
C SER A 352 -2.40 -16.65 3.70
N ILE A 353 -3.08 -17.68 3.19
CA ILE A 353 -4.50 -17.59 2.79
C ILE A 353 -5.36 -17.18 3.97
N HIS A 354 -5.19 -17.84 5.13
CA HIS A 354 -5.93 -17.52 6.34
C HIS A 354 -5.77 -16.05 6.78
N ASN A 355 -4.52 -15.57 6.89
CA ASN A 355 -4.29 -14.19 7.34
C ASN A 355 -4.78 -13.14 6.33
N LEU A 356 -4.68 -13.40 5.02
CA LEU A 356 -5.23 -12.48 4.02
C LEU A 356 -6.76 -12.44 4.06
N PHE A 357 -7.41 -13.60 4.23
CA PHE A 357 -8.86 -13.67 4.43
C PHE A 357 -9.29 -12.89 5.67
N PHE A 358 -8.57 -13.06 6.79
CA PHE A 358 -8.81 -12.28 8.00
C PHE A 358 -8.70 -10.76 7.75
N MET A 359 -7.69 -10.30 7.00
CA MET A 359 -7.55 -8.87 6.71
C MET A 359 -8.69 -8.33 5.84
N ARG A 360 -9.21 -9.14 4.90
CA ARG A 360 -10.40 -8.80 4.14
C ARG A 360 -11.60 -8.65 5.08
N GLU A 361 -11.87 -9.65 5.93
CA GLU A 361 -12.99 -9.59 6.89
C GLU A 361 -12.86 -8.45 7.89
N LEU A 362 -11.63 -8.12 8.30
CA LEU A 362 -11.35 -6.95 9.14
C LEU A 362 -11.82 -5.67 8.43
N MET A 363 -11.48 -5.50 7.15
CA MET A 363 -11.92 -4.34 6.37
C MET A 363 -13.45 -4.30 6.21
N ASP A 364 -14.09 -5.45 5.99
CA ASP A 364 -15.57 -5.54 5.94
C ASP A 364 -16.19 -5.12 7.28
N GLY A 365 -15.61 -5.57 8.40
CA GLY A 365 -16.01 -5.19 9.75
C GLY A 365 -15.83 -3.69 10.04
N ILE A 366 -14.73 -3.10 9.56
CA ILE A 366 -14.47 -1.66 9.64
C ILE A 366 -15.53 -0.87 8.84
N ARG A 367 -15.79 -1.25 7.58
CA ARG A 367 -16.81 -0.59 6.74
C ARG A 367 -18.18 -0.64 7.40
N LYS A 368 -18.56 -1.80 7.95
CA LYS A 368 -19.79 -1.96 8.72
C LYS A 368 -19.82 -1.05 9.95
N ALA A 369 -18.75 -1.01 10.74
CA ALA A 369 -18.68 -0.19 11.95
C ALA A 369 -18.78 1.31 11.66
N ILE A 370 -18.21 1.80 10.55
CA ILE A 370 -18.34 3.19 10.10
C ILE A 370 -19.80 3.50 9.73
N ARG A 371 -20.44 2.66 8.91
CA ARG A 371 -21.86 2.85 8.51
C ARG A 371 -22.81 2.87 9.71
N GLU A 372 -22.47 2.12 10.77
CA GLU A 372 -23.26 2.02 12.00
C GLU A 372 -22.84 3.03 13.09
N GLY A 373 -21.88 3.93 12.82
CA GLY A 373 -21.41 4.94 13.80
C GLY A 373 -20.79 4.34 15.07
N ARG A 374 -20.18 3.16 14.97
CA ARG A 374 -19.60 2.42 16.11
C ARG A 374 -18.12 2.08 15.93
N LEU A 375 -17.39 2.81 15.08
CA LEU A 375 -15.98 2.53 14.81
C LEU A 375 -15.13 2.59 16.09
N SER A 376 -15.43 3.52 17.01
CA SER A 376 -14.72 3.64 18.29
C SER A 376 -14.83 2.36 19.14
N ALA A 377 -16.02 1.75 19.22
CA ALA A 377 -16.22 0.49 19.92
C ALA A 377 -15.49 -0.67 19.22
N PHE A 378 -15.64 -0.77 17.89
CA PHE A 378 -14.97 -1.78 17.08
C PHE A 378 -13.44 -1.72 17.23
N LYS A 379 -12.87 -0.51 17.20
CA LYS A 379 -11.44 -0.27 17.44
C LYS A 379 -10.98 -0.79 18.79
N LYS A 380 -11.72 -0.50 19.87
CA LYS A 380 -11.41 -1.02 21.21
C LYS A 380 -11.40 -2.54 21.25
N GLU A 381 -12.32 -3.20 20.54
CA GLU A 381 -12.34 -4.67 20.43
C GLU A 381 -11.12 -5.22 19.70
N ILE A 382 -10.74 -4.63 18.57
CA ILE A 382 -9.55 -5.05 17.80
C ILE A 382 -8.27 -4.83 18.62
N VAL A 383 -8.14 -3.68 19.29
CA VAL A 383 -7.00 -3.38 20.18
C VAL A 383 -6.97 -4.37 21.35
N LYS A 384 -8.09 -4.68 21.98
CA LYS A 384 -8.14 -5.67 23.06
C LYS A 384 -7.73 -7.06 22.57
N ARG A 385 -8.10 -7.43 21.35
CA ARG A 385 -7.89 -8.77 20.77
C ARG A 385 -6.48 -8.98 20.22
N PHE A 386 -5.89 -7.96 19.62
CA PHE A 386 -4.61 -8.06 18.89
C PHE A 386 -3.55 -7.07 19.32
N GLY A 387 -3.88 -6.14 20.22
CA GLY A 387 -2.92 -5.28 20.87
C GLY A 387 -1.83 -6.10 21.53
N ASP A 388 -0.61 -5.61 21.42
CA ASP A 388 0.48 -6.15 22.22
C ASP A 388 0.12 -5.75 23.66
N GLY A 389 -0.18 -6.71 24.54
CA GLY A 389 -0.65 -6.51 25.91
C GLY A 389 0.33 -5.78 26.85
N LYS A 390 1.19 -4.93 26.29
CA LYS A 390 2.19 -4.10 26.93
C LYS A 390 2.12 -2.72 26.28
N GLY A 391 1.66 -1.74 27.05
CA GLY A 391 2.23 -0.39 26.99
C GLY A 391 3.70 -0.42 27.43
N ARG A 392 4.55 -1.12 26.67
CA ARG A 392 6.02 -1.04 26.76
C ARG A 392 6.59 -1.17 25.36
N LEU A 393 6.65 0.01 24.74
CA LEU A 393 7.67 0.40 23.79
C LEU A 393 9.03 -0.15 24.26
N LYS A 394 9.76 -0.80 23.36
CA LYS A 394 11.22 -0.92 23.48
C LYS A 394 11.83 -0.03 22.43
#